data_AF-A0A3C0NK15-F1
#
_entry.id   AF-A0A3C0NK15-F1
#
_cell.length_a   1.000
_cell.length_b   1.000
_cell.length_c   1.000
_cell.angle_alpha   90.00
_cell.angle_beta   90.00
_cell.angle_gamma   90.00
#
_symmetry.space_group_name_H-M   'P 1'
#
loop_
_entity.id
_entity.type
_entity.pdbx_description
1 polymer ?
#
loop_
_entity_poly.entity_id
_entity_poly.type
_entity_poly.pdbx_seq_one_letter_code
_entity_poly.pdbx_strand_id
1 'polypeptide(L)' 'MTQVILGENEGIESALRRFKRQVSRAGIFPDMRKHRHFETPLEKRKRKLIARHKQSKRRFRQK' A
#
# COMPACT_ATOMS: atom_id res chain seq x y z
N MET A 1 -3.41 3.34 -10.41
CA MET A 1 -4.78 2.77 -10.46
C MET A 1 -4.69 1.26 -10.38
N THR A 2 -5.65 0.59 -9.75
CA THR A 2 -5.70 -0.88 -9.64
C THR A 2 -6.99 -1.38 -10.26
N GLN A 3 -6.88 -2.30 -11.21
CA GLN A 3 -8.02 -2.95 -11.86
C GLN A 3 -8.04 -4.43 -11.50
N VAL A 4 -9.23 -4.97 -11.23
CA VAL A 4 -9.46 -6.41 -11.05
C VAL A 4 -10.55 -6.81 -12.01
N ILE A 5 -10.24 -7.76 -12.89
CA ILE A 5 -11.22 -8.38 -13.79
C ILE A 5 -11.85 -9.56 -13.05
N LEU A 6 -13.18 -9.64 -13.10
CA LEU A 6 -13.98 -10.69 -12.48
C LEU A 6 -14.02 -11.91 -13.39
N GLY A 7 -13.99 -13.11 -12.78
CA GLY A 7 -14.24 -14.36 -13.50
C GLY A 7 -15.74 -14.68 -13.55
N GLU A 8 -16.15 -15.51 -14.52
CA GLU A 8 -17.56 -15.85 -14.77
C GLU A 8 -18.29 -16.49 -13.57
N ASN A 9 -17.57 -17.17 -12.67
CA ASN A 9 -18.11 -17.82 -11.47
C ASN A 9 -17.49 -17.29 -10.16
N GLU A 10 -17.02 -16.04 -10.14
CA GLU A 10 -16.42 -15.48 -8.94
C GLU A 10 -17.46 -14.83 -8.02
N GLY A 11 -17.53 -15.30 -6.76
CA GLY A 11 -18.31 -14.63 -5.72
C GLY A 11 -17.78 -13.21 -5.42
N ILE A 12 -18.71 -12.27 -5.23
CA ILE A 12 -18.41 -10.83 -4.99
C ILE A 12 -17.39 -10.63 -3.87
N GLU A 13 -17.48 -11.39 -2.79
CA GLU A 13 -16.57 -11.26 -1.65
C GLU A 13 -15.11 -11.61 -2.00
N SER A 14 -14.92 -12.64 -2.85
CA SER A 14 -13.60 -13.02 -3.34
C SER A 14 -12.97 -11.90 -4.17
N ALA A 15 -13.78 -11.31 -5.06
CA ALA A 15 -13.37 -10.18 -5.89
C ALA A 15 -12.96 -8.97 -5.05
N LEU A 16 -13.77 -8.59 -4.05
CA LEU A 16 -13.46 -7.49 -3.13
C LEU A 16 -12.17 -7.75 -2.35
N ARG A 17 -11.94 -9.00 -1.92
CA ARG A 17 -10.71 -9.39 -1.24
C ARG A 17 -9.48 -9.26 -2.14
N ARG A 18 -9.56 -9.68 -3.40
CA ARG A 18 -8.48 -9.50 -4.40
C ARG A 18 -8.25 -8.02 -4.67
N PHE A 19 -9.31 -7.24 -4.86
CA PHE A 19 -9.23 -5.79 -5.04
C PHE A 19 -8.53 -5.10 -3.87
N LYS A 20 -8.96 -5.38 -2.63
CA LYS A 20 -8.32 -4.82 -1.41
C LYS A 20 -6.83 -5.16 -1.33
N ARG A 21 -6.44 -6.39 -1.71
CA ARG A 21 -5.04 -6.79 -1.81
C ARG A 21 -4.27 -6.02 -2.87
N GLN A 22 -4.85 -5.83 -4.06
CA GLN A 22 -4.23 -5.06 -5.15
C GLN A 22 -4.05 -3.60 -4.77
N VAL A 23 -5.08 -2.96 -4.19
CA VAL A 23 -5.01 -1.57 -3.68
C VAL A 23 -3.91 -1.42 -2.63
N SER A 24 -3.81 -2.41 -1.72
CA SER A 24 -2.78 -2.40 -0.68
C SER A 24 -1.37 -2.60 -1.25
N ARG A 25 -1.23 -3.49 -2.23
CA ARG A 25 0.05 -3.77 -2.93
C ARG A 25 0.51 -2.57 -3.75
N ALA A 26 -0.42 -1.86 -4.39
CA ALA A 26 -0.14 -0.66 -5.16
C ALA A 26 0.19 0.56 -4.30
N GLY A 27 0.03 0.50 -2.97
CA GLY A 27 0.43 1.60 -2.08
C GLY A 27 -0.46 2.84 -2.14
N ILE A 28 -1.69 2.72 -2.69
CA ILE A 28 -2.59 3.85 -2.94
C ILE A 28 -2.91 4.63 -1.66
N PHE A 29 -3.19 3.94 -0.54
CA PHE A 29 -3.50 4.59 0.73
C PHE A 29 -2.31 5.41 1.31
N PRO A 30 -1.08 4.86 1.39
CA PRO A 30 0.11 5.63 1.71
C PRO A 30 0.31 6.86 0.83
N ASP A 31 0.12 6.72 -0.47
CA ASP A 31 0.28 7.82 -1.42
C ASP A 31 -0.77 8.90 -1.20
N MET A 32 -2.03 8.52 -1.03
CA MET A 32 -3.09 9.46 -0.68
C MET A 32 -2.74 10.23 0.60
N ARG A 33 -2.26 9.54 1.66
CA ARG A 33 -1.90 10.19 2.93
C ARG A 33 -0.75 11.19 2.78
N LYS A 34 0.28 10.86 1.99
CA LYS A 34 1.43 11.72 1.72
C LYS A 34 1.04 12.99 0.96
N HIS A 35 0.09 12.90 0.03
CA HIS A 35 -0.30 14.04 -0.82
C HIS A 35 -1.47 14.87 -0.24
N ARG A 36 -2.01 14.52 0.93
CA ARG A 36 -3.09 15.29 1.59
C ARG A 36 -2.68 16.70 1.97
N HIS A 37 -1.41 16.91 2.29
CA HIS A 37 -0.84 18.21 2.64
C HIS A 37 0.60 18.28 2.17
N PHE A 38 1.15 19.49 2.10
CA PHE A 38 2.55 19.69 1.80
C PHE A 38 3.42 19.12 2.94
N GLU A 39 4.42 18.31 2.58
CA GLU A 39 5.50 17.89 3.47
C GLU A 39 6.74 18.72 3.16
N THR A 40 7.35 19.31 4.19
CA THR A 40 8.67 19.93 4.07
C THR A 40 9.75 18.90 3.69
N PRO A 41 10.91 19.34 3.16
CA PRO A 41 11.99 18.42 2.80
C PRO A 41 12.45 17.53 3.97
N LEU A 42 12.47 18.07 5.20
CA LEU A 42 12.85 17.35 6.42
C LEU A 42 11.83 16.27 6.78
N GLU A 43 10.53 16.60 6.75
CA GLU A 43 9.45 15.64 7.01
C GLU A 43 9.46 14.50 5.98
N LYS A 44 9.66 14.84 4.71
CA LYS A 44 9.80 13.85 3.63
C LYS A 44 10.98 12.91 3.87
N ARG A 45 12.14 13.41 4.34
CA ARG A 45 13.30 12.60 4.72
C ARG A 45 12.96 11.69 5.89
N LYS A 46 12.38 12.23 6.97
CA LYS A 46 11.97 11.47 8.17
C LYS A 46 10.99 10.35 7.83
N ARG A 47 9.96 10.61 7.01
CA ARG A 47 8.99 9.60 6.57
C ARG A 47 9.65 8.47 5.78
N LYS A 48 10.55 8.80 4.84
CA LYS A 48 11.29 7.78 4.05
C LYS A 48 12.15 6.87 4.93
N LEU A 49 12.84 7.44 5.93
CA LEU A 49 13.66 6.66 6.88
C LEU A 49 12.81 5.69 7.70
N ILE A 50 11.68 6.16 8.25
CA ILE A 50 10.75 5.33 9.01
C ILE A 50 10.17 4.21 8.13
N ALA A 51 9.80 4.51 6.89
CA ALA A 51 9.28 3.51 5.95
C ALA A 51 10.32 2.41 5.65
N ARG A 52 11.59 2.78 5.42
CA ARG A 52 12.69 1.84 5.19
C ARG A 52 12.94 0.96 6.42
N HIS A 53 12.94 1.55 7.62
CA HIS A 53 13.12 0.80 8.88
C HIS A 53 12.01 -0.21 9.10
N LYS A 54 10.75 0.19 8.90
CA LYS A 54 9.58 -0.72 8.99
C LYS A 54 9.67 -1.87 7.98
N GLN A 55 10.08 -1.58 6.75
CA GLN A 55 10.25 -2.61 5.72
C GLN A 55 11.36 -3.60 6.08
N SER A 56 12.51 -3.10 6.56
CA SER A 56 13.63 -3.94 7.01
C SER A 56 13.22 -4.87 8.15
N LYS A 57 12.58 -4.34 9.20
CA LYS A 57 12.05 -5.14 10.32
C LYS A 57 11.08 -6.22 9.86
N ARG A 58 10.19 -5.91 8.91
CA ARG A 58 9.24 -6.90 8.38
C ARG A 58 9.94 -8.02 7.61
N ARG A 59 11.01 -7.70 6.85
CA ARG A 59 11.81 -8.71 6.14
C ARG A 59 12.55 -9.63 7.11
N PHE A 60 13.13 -9.07 8.17
CA PHE A 60 13.85 -9.86 9.17
C PHE A 60 12.93 -10.82 9.93
N ARG A 61 11.70 -10.40 10.27
CA ARG A 61 10.68 -11.27 10.90
C ARG A 61 10.12 -12.38 10.00
N GLN A 62 10.34 -12.31 8.69
CA GLN A 62 9.88 -13.33 7.73
C GLN A 62 10.99 -14.30 7.33
N LYS A 63 12.22 -14.07 7.79
CA LYS A 63 13.30 -15.05 7.81
C LYS A 63 13.21 -15.86 9.10
#